data_AF-A0A973CYA2-F1
#
_entry.id   AF-A0A973CYA2-F1
#
_cell.length_a   1.000
_cell.length_b   1.000
_cell.length_c   1.000
_cell.angle_alpha   90.00
_cell.angle_beta   90.00
_cell.angle_gamma   90.00
#
_symmetry.space_group_name_H-M   'P 1'
#
loop_
_entity.id
_entity.type
_entity.pdbx_description
1 polymer ?
#
loop_
_entity_poly.entity_id
_entity_poly.type
_entity_poly.pdbx_seq_one_letter_code
_entity_poly.pdbx_strand_id
1 'polypeptide(L)'
;MKEWTLRILLAGLALAFAATAVSAFLSPQTLLEPIGIQLTGSDALAEIRAAYGGFFAMTAALCAVGALRASTRGLVLGLLALLQAGFVGGRLLSGWLDGPATHPVSVMS
;
A
#
# COMPACT_ATOMS: atom_id res chain seq x y z
N MET A 1 17.42 -11.08 -15.57
CA MET A 1 17.20 -11.48 -14.16
C MET A 1 16.82 -12.95 -14.12
N LYS A 2 17.31 -13.73 -13.15
CA LYS A 2 16.94 -15.15 -13.05
C LYS A 2 15.48 -15.28 -12.61
N GLU A 3 14.80 -16.29 -13.13
CA GLU A 3 13.36 -16.45 -12.93
C GLU A 3 12.97 -16.60 -11.44
N TRP A 4 13.78 -17.33 -10.67
CA TRP A 4 13.56 -17.53 -9.25
C TRP A 4 13.64 -16.22 -8.44
N THR A 5 14.43 -15.25 -8.88
CA THR A 5 14.55 -13.95 -8.21
C THR A 5 13.23 -13.20 -8.26
N LEU A 6 12.56 -13.19 -9.41
CA LEU A 6 11.26 -12.54 -9.57
C LEU A 6 10.17 -13.25 -8.77
N ARG A 7 10.21 -14.58 -8.69
CA ARG A 7 9.27 -15.35 -7.88
C ARG A 7 9.41 -15.01 -6.39
N ILE A 8 10.63 -15.00 -5.87
CA ILE A 8 10.91 -14.64 -4.48
C ILE A 8 10.48 -13.20 -4.19
N LEU A 9 10.78 -12.26 -5.10
CA LEU A 9 10.36 -10.87 -4.96
C LEU A 9 8.84 -10.75 -4.85
N LEU A 10 8.09 -11.38 -5.77
CA LEU A 10 6.63 -11.32 -5.76
C LEU A 10 6.03 -12.02 -4.55
N ALA A 11 6.61 -13.13 -4.10
CA ALA A 11 6.18 -13.80 -2.87
C ALA A 11 6.41 -12.91 -1.64
N GLY A 12 7.56 -12.25 -1.54
CA GLY A 12 7.86 -11.31 -0.46
C GLY A 12 6.92 -10.10 -0.46
N LEU A 13 6.65 -9.52 -1.63
CA LEU A 13 5.67 -8.45 -1.80
C LEU A 13 4.25 -8.90 -1.42
N ALA A 14 3.86 -10.11 -1.80
CA ALA A 14 2.56 -10.67 -1.42
C ALA A 14 2.41 -10.74 0.11
N LEU A 15 3.44 -11.24 0.82
CA LEU A 15 3.44 -11.30 2.28
C LEU A 15 3.40 -9.91 2.92
N ALA A 16 4.20 -8.96 2.42
CA ALA A 16 4.22 -7.60 2.94
C ALA A 16 2.86 -6.91 2.80
N PHE A 17 2.24 -6.99 1.61
CA PHE A 17 0.92 -6.41 1.38
C PHE A 17 -0.18 -7.13 2.15
N ALA A 18 -0.10 -8.45 2.30
CA ALA A 18 -1.04 -9.21 3.13
C ALA A 18 -0.95 -8.76 4.60
N ALA A 19 0.26 -8.54 5.13
CA ALA A 19 0.45 -8.03 6.48
C ALA A 19 -0.16 -6.64 6.66
N THR A 20 0.06 -5.72 5.72
CA THR A 20 -0.58 -4.39 5.72
C THR A 20 -2.11 -4.50 5.69
N ALA A 21 -2.65 -5.36 4.84
CA ALA A 21 -4.09 -5.56 4.71
C ALA A 21 -4.72 -6.09 6.01
N VAL A 22 -4.09 -7.07 6.65
CA VAL A 22 -4.53 -7.62 7.93
C VAL A 22 -4.52 -6.52 9.01
N SER A 23 -3.45 -5.74 9.10
CA SER A 23 -3.38 -4.61 10.04
C SER A 23 -4.50 -3.59 9.78
N ALA A 24 -4.79 -3.27 8.52
CA ALA A 24 -5.88 -2.35 8.16
C ALA A 24 -7.26 -2.87 8.57
N PHE A 25 -7.53 -4.17 8.37
CA PHE A 25 -8.82 -4.77 8.70
C PHE A 25 -9.06 -4.84 10.21
N LEU A 26 -8.05 -5.29 10.95
CA LEU A 26 -8.16 -5.53 12.39
C LEU A 26 -7.98 -4.25 13.21
N SER A 27 -7.00 -3.42 12.84
CA SER A 27 -6.55 -2.26 13.61
C SER A 27 -6.27 -1.05 12.70
N PRO A 28 -7.29 -0.49 12.00
CA PRO A 28 -7.09 0.59 11.03
C PRO A 28 -6.40 1.83 11.60
N GLN A 29 -6.56 2.10 12.90
CA GLN A 29 -5.94 3.25 13.58
C GLN A 29 -4.40 3.22 13.52
N THR A 30 -3.77 2.05 13.58
CA THR A 30 -2.31 1.94 13.64
C THR A 30 -1.62 2.41 12.35
N LEU A 31 -2.36 2.48 11.24
CA LEU A 31 -1.84 2.94 9.95
C LEU A 31 -1.73 4.46 9.85
N LEU A 32 -2.55 5.18 10.62
CA LEU A 32 -2.66 6.64 10.56
C LEU A 32 -2.04 7.34 11.77
N GLU A 33 -1.80 6.60 12.85
CA GLU A 33 -1.09 7.07 14.03
C GLU A 33 0.28 7.73 13.72
N PRO A 34 1.12 7.20 12.80
CA PRO A 34 2.42 7.82 12.48
C PRO A 34 2.30 9.21 11.85
N ILE A 35 1.13 9.57 11.33
CA ILE A 35 0.84 10.89 10.74
C ILE A 35 -0.13 11.71 11.60
N GLY A 36 -0.38 11.28 12.84
CA GLY A 36 -1.16 12.04 13.82
C GLY A 36 -2.66 12.09 13.56
N ILE A 37 -3.21 11.23 12.69
CA ILE A 37 -4.64 11.21 12.37
C ILE A 37 -5.37 10.22 13.27
N GLN A 38 -6.42 10.70 13.95
CA GLN A 38 -7.32 9.89 14.77
C GLN A 38 -8.60 9.55 13.99
N LEU A 39 -8.90 8.26 13.83
CA LEU A 39 -10.11 7.80 13.16
C LEU A 39 -11.29 7.84 14.14
N THR A 40 -12.30 8.64 13.79
CA THR A 40 -13.55 8.75 14.56
C THR A 40 -14.73 8.33 13.69
N GLY A 41 -15.61 7.48 14.24
CA GLY A 41 -16.81 7.01 13.56
C GLY A 41 -16.62 5.77 12.67
N SER A 42 -17.74 5.12 12.34
CA SER A 42 -17.78 3.90 11.52
C SER A 42 -17.29 4.14 10.10
N ASP A 43 -17.59 5.30 9.53
CA ASP A 43 -17.35 5.58 8.12
C ASP A 43 -15.87 5.76 7.84
N ALA A 44 -15.15 6.48 8.72
CA ALA A 44 -13.71 6.61 8.65
C ALA A 44 -13.00 5.26 8.78
N LEU A 45 -13.48 4.40 9.69
CA LEU A 45 -12.94 3.05 9.83
C LEU A 45 -13.23 2.19 8.60
N ALA A 46 -14.42 2.29 8.01
CA ALA A 46 -14.80 1.57 6.80
C ALA A 46 -13.93 2.00 5.61
N GLU A 47 -13.68 3.30 5.46
CA GLU A 47 -12.83 3.86 4.41
C GLU A 47 -11.40 3.32 4.51
N ILE A 48 -10.79 3.34 5.71
CA ILE A 48 -9.43 2.81 5.88
C ILE A 48 -9.38 1.30 5.66
N ARG A 49 -10.40 0.54 6.09
CA ARG A 49 -10.49 -0.90 5.78
C ARG A 49 -10.62 -1.16 4.28
N ALA A 50 -11.33 -0.33 3.53
CA ALA A 50 -11.45 -0.48 2.08
C ALA A 50 -10.13 -0.09 1.38
N ALA A 51 -9.61 1.11 1.66
CA ALA A 51 -8.46 1.70 1.01
C ALA A 51 -7.13 1.03 1.38
N TYR A 52 -6.95 0.61 2.64
CA TYR A 52 -5.72 -0.05 3.10
C TYR A 52 -5.89 -1.55 3.32
N GLY A 53 -7.09 -2.04 3.63
CA GLY A 53 -7.35 -3.46 3.74
C GLY A 53 -7.60 -4.09 2.38
N GLY A 54 -8.70 -3.71 1.73
CA GLY A 54 -9.14 -4.27 0.45
C GLY A 54 -8.11 -4.13 -0.66
N PHE A 55 -7.58 -2.92 -0.85
CA PHE A 55 -6.58 -2.63 -1.89
C PHE A 55 -5.31 -3.47 -1.71
N PHE A 56 -4.74 -3.50 -0.51
CA PHE A 56 -3.51 -4.27 -0.25
C PHE A 56 -3.77 -5.78 -0.25
N ALA A 57 -4.95 -6.24 0.18
CA ALA A 57 -5.33 -7.66 0.09
C ALA A 57 -5.38 -8.12 -1.38
N MET A 58 -5.99 -7.32 -2.26
CA MET A 58 -6.05 -7.65 -3.68
C MET A 58 -4.67 -7.55 -4.35
N THR A 59 -3.88 -6.56 -3.97
CA THR A 59 -2.49 -6.42 -4.45
C THR A 59 -1.62 -7.62 -4.01
N ALA A 60 -1.81 -8.10 -2.77
CA ALA A 60 -1.16 -9.31 -2.28
C ALA A 60 -1.55 -10.55 -3.09
N ALA A 61 -2.84 -10.70 -3.41
CA ALA A 61 -3.33 -11.79 -4.25
C ALA A 61 -2.76 -11.72 -5.67
N LEU A 62 -2.69 -10.54 -6.29
CA LEU A 62 -2.06 -10.34 -7.59
C LEU A 62 -0.57 -10.73 -7.58
N CYS A 63 0.18 -10.31 -6.56
CA CYS A 63 1.57 -10.70 -6.36
C CYS A 63 1.71 -12.22 -6.23
N ALA A 64 0.85 -12.87 -5.43
CA ALA A 64 0.86 -14.33 -5.28
C ALA A 64 0.60 -15.05 -6.61
N VAL A 65 -0.36 -14.57 -7.42
CA VAL A 65 -0.61 -15.10 -8.76
C VAL A 65 0.63 -14.97 -9.65
N GLY A 66 1.30 -13.82 -9.66
CA GLY A 66 2.54 -13.61 -10.43
C GLY A 66 3.74 -14.45 -9.93
N ALA A 67 3.77 -14.78 -8.64
CA ALA A 67 4.78 -15.66 -8.07
C ALA A 67 4.57 -17.12 -8.49
N LEU A 68 3.32 -17.59 -8.49
CA LEU A 68 2.94 -18.97 -8.79
C LEU A 68 2.86 -19.27 -10.30
N ARG A 69 2.47 -18.28 -11.12
CA ARG A 69 2.26 -18.46 -12.56
C ARG A 69 3.22 -17.61 -13.38
N ALA A 70 4.20 -18.26 -14.00
CA ALA A 70 5.22 -17.58 -14.81
C ALA A 70 4.62 -16.81 -16.01
N SER A 71 3.55 -17.32 -16.62
CA SER A 71 2.89 -16.71 -17.78
C SER A 71 2.24 -15.36 -17.47
N THR A 72 1.76 -15.14 -16.24
CA THR A 72 1.12 -13.88 -15.82
C THR A 72 2.10 -12.89 -15.21
N ARG A 73 3.36 -13.29 -15.00
CA ARG A 73 4.32 -12.51 -14.20
C ARG A 73 4.62 -11.14 -14.78
N GLY A 74 4.83 -11.05 -16.09
CA GLY A 74 5.09 -9.78 -16.75
C GLY A 74 3.94 -8.80 -16.58
N LEU A 75 2.70 -9.27 -16.72
CA LEU A 75 1.50 -8.47 -16.53
C LEU A 75 1.34 -8.00 -15.08
N VAL A 76 1.55 -8.87 -14.10
CA VAL A 76 1.51 -8.50 -12.67
C VAL A 76 2.56 -7.44 -12.35
N LEU A 77 3.80 -7.60 -12.83
CA LEU A 77 4.85 -6.61 -12.62
C LEU A 77 4.52 -5.27 -13.29
N GLY A 78 3.94 -5.29 -14.50
CA GLY A 78 3.47 -4.09 -15.19
C GLY A 78 2.37 -3.35 -14.40
N LEU A 79 1.39 -4.08 -13.88
CA LEU A 79 0.34 -3.51 -13.04
C LEU A 79 0.88 -2.92 -11.74
N LEU A 80 1.79 -3.63 -11.06
CA LEU A 80 2.46 -3.12 -9.85
C LEU A 80 3.27 -1.86 -10.14
N ALA A 81 4.00 -1.83 -11.25
CA ALA A 81 4.76 -0.67 -11.66
C ALA A 81 3.85 0.54 -11.92
N LEU A 82 2.72 0.36 -12.60
CA LEU A 82 1.74 1.42 -12.85
C LEU A 82 1.09 1.93 -11.56
N LEU A 83 0.68 1.01 -10.67
CA LEU A 83 0.11 1.38 -9.37
C LEU A 83 1.09 2.21 -8.55
N GLN A 84 2.36 1.80 -8.48
CA GLN A 84 3.37 2.54 -7.74
C GLN A 84 3.81 3.84 -8.42
N ALA A 85 3.85 3.87 -9.75
CA ALA A 85 4.06 5.11 -10.48
C ALA A 85 2.95 6.12 -10.18
N GLY A 86 1.69 5.69 -10.10
CA GLY A 86 0.56 6.53 -9.68
C GLY A 86 0.74 7.06 -8.26
N PHE A 87 1.11 6.19 -7.30
CA PHE A 87 1.34 6.59 -5.92
C PHE A 87 2.49 7.60 -5.78
N VAL A 88 3.64 7.33 -6.40
CA VAL A 88 4.79 8.24 -6.42
C VAL A 88 4.44 9.55 -7.12
N GLY A 89 3.71 9.48 -8.24
CA GLY A 89 3.22 10.65 -8.96
C GLY A 89 2.31 11.52 -8.08
N GLY A 90 1.38 10.92 -7.34
CA GLY A 90 0.55 11.63 -6.37
C GLY A 90 1.37 12.30 -5.27
N ARG A 91 2.38 11.61 -4.72
CA ARG A 91 3.32 12.19 -3.74
C ARG A 91 4.09 13.38 -4.29
N LEU A 92 4.57 13.30 -5.53
CA LEU A 92 5.28 14.40 -6.20
C LEU A 92 4.34 15.58 -6.48
N LEU A 93 3.10 15.29 -6.91
CA LEU A 93 2.09 16.31 -7.14
C LEU A 93 1.72 17.06 -5.85
N SER A 94 1.47 16.34 -4.75
CA SER A 94 1.26 16.96 -3.44
C SER A 94 2.47 17.79 -3.00
N GLY A 95 3.69 17.28 -3.20
CA GLY A 95 4.91 18.06 -2.89
C GLY A 95 5.03 19.35 -3.70
N TRP A 96 4.54 19.35 -4.94
CA TRP A 96 4.54 20.53 -5.81
C TRP A 96 3.43 21.52 -5.47
N LEU A 97 2.25 21.05 -5.06
CA LEU A 97 1.10 21.88 -4.71
C LEU A 97 1.16 22.42 -3.27
N ASP A 98 1.47 21.55 -2.30
CA ASP A 98 1.39 21.83 -0.87
C ASP A 98 2.76 22.12 -0.24
N GLY A 99 3.85 21.88 -0.98
CA GLY A 99 5.23 22.03 -0.51
C GLY A 99 5.82 20.74 0.09
N PRO A 100 7.09 20.77 0.53
CA PRO A 100 7.76 19.59 1.07
C PRO A 100 7.04 19.07 2.33
N ALA A 101 6.99 17.75 2.47
CA ALA A 101 6.38 17.09 3.63
C ALA A 101 7.04 17.59 4.92
N THR A 102 6.31 18.40 5.68
CA THR A 102 6.68 18.77 7.03
C THR A 102 6.21 17.67 7.97
N HIS A 103 7.11 17.20 8.84
CA HIS A 103 6.65 16.44 10.01
C HIS A 103 5.66 17.32 10.78
N PRO A 104 4.61 16.75 11.42
CA PRO A 104 3.73 17.55 12.27
C PRO A 104 4.59 18.22 13.34
N VAL A 105 4.84 19.52 13.15
CA VAL A 105 5.25 20.41 14.22
C VAL A 105 4.07 20.37 15.17
N SER A 106 4.31 19.86 16.37
CA SER A 106 3.43 20.01 17.52
C SER A 106 3.06 21.49 17.64
N VAL A 107 1.89 21.87 17.13
CA VAL A 107 1.27 23.12 17.52
C VAL A 107 0.62 22.82 18.86
N MET A 108 1.27 23.35 19.91
CA MET A 108 0.89 23.27 21.32
C MET A 108 -0.61 23.48 21.57
N SER A 109 -1.14 22.68 22.49
CA SER A 109 -1.89 23.17 23.66
C SER A 109 -1.80 22.15 24.79
#